data_AF-A0AA43GQK9-F1
#
_entry.id   AF-A0AA43GQK9-F1
#
_cell.length_a   1.000
_cell.length_b   1.000
_cell.length_c   1.000
_cell.angle_alpha   90.00
_cell.angle_beta   90.00
_cell.angle_gamma   90.00
#
_symmetry.space_group_name_H-M   'P 1'
#
loop_
_entity.id
_entity.type
_entity.pdbx_description
1 polymer ?
#
loop_
_entity_poly.entity_id
_entity_poly.type
_entity_poly.pdbx_seq_one_letter_code
_entity_poly.pdbx_strand_id
1 'polypeptide(L)'
;MLETNKFSWFQVPEDVKKLLILATQTWENTSQSEQYIHQALAKAGENTDILVSAYRFFYYKNNYPLALQTAVKVLDKIKQVENFPDDWEQLQPILMQRQEQPQIRLYLNAYAASGLVLAKLGEIEQAKEIMNKVKQIDKHNDFGAGILLDILTRPADNDHE
;
A
#
# COMPACT_ATOMS: atom_id res chain seq x y z
N MET A 1 -23.25 -19.10 9.63
CA MET A 1 -23.49 -18.19 8.49
C MET A 1 -22.48 -17.06 8.62
N LEU A 2 -21.63 -16.80 7.62
CA LEU A 2 -20.65 -15.70 7.70
C LEU A 2 -21.42 -14.37 7.65
N GLU A 3 -21.38 -13.58 8.72
CA GLU A 3 -22.08 -12.30 8.77
C GLU A 3 -21.34 -11.22 7.96
N THR A 4 -21.62 -11.17 6.67
CA THR A 4 -21.08 -10.19 5.73
C THR A 4 -21.73 -8.82 5.80
N ASN A 5 -22.84 -8.72 6.55
CA ASN A 5 -23.54 -7.47 6.82
C ASN A 5 -22.69 -6.43 7.59
N LYS A 6 -21.55 -6.86 8.18
CA LYS A 6 -20.55 -5.97 8.81
C LYS A 6 -19.76 -5.09 7.83
N PHE A 7 -19.90 -5.28 6.52
CA PHE A 7 -19.12 -4.56 5.49
C PHE A 7 -20.00 -3.86 4.46
N SER A 8 -21.08 -3.20 4.89
CA SER A 8 -22.03 -2.51 4.00
C SER A 8 -21.40 -1.34 3.22
N TRP A 9 -20.31 -0.76 3.75
CA TRP A 9 -19.50 0.26 3.07
C TRP A 9 -18.50 -0.32 2.05
N PHE A 10 -18.24 -1.62 2.07
CA PHE A 10 -17.28 -2.30 1.21
C PHE A 10 -18.00 -2.82 -0.04
N GLN A 11 -17.90 -2.08 -1.15
CA GLN A 11 -18.69 -2.29 -2.36
C GLN A 11 -18.07 -3.36 -3.28
N VAL A 12 -18.00 -4.60 -2.79
CA VAL A 12 -17.54 -5.77 -3.57
C VAL A 12 -18.55 -6.90 -3.51
N PRO A 13 -18.54 -7.83 -4.48
CA PRO A 13 -19.41 -9.00 -4.47
C PRO A 13 -19.31 -9.80 -3.17
N GLU A 14 -20.44 -10.37 -2.78
CA GLU A 14 -20.61 -11.09 -1.52
C GLU A 14 -19.69 -12.32 -1.38
N ASP A 15 -19.42 -13.00 -2.49
CA ASP A 15 -18.47 -14.11 -2.55
C ASP A 15 -17.02 -13.63 -2.31
N VAL A 16 -16.66 -12.44 -2.77
CA VAL A 16 -15.35 -11.81 -2.49
C VAL A 16 -15.22 -11.45 -1.01
N LYS A 17 -16.27 -10.91 -0.38
CA LYS A 17 -16.28 -10.65 1.07
C LYS A 17 -16.03 -11.91 1.87
N LYS A 18 -16.68 -13.02 1.49
CA LYS A 18 -16.49 -14.33 2.14
C LYS A 18 -15.04 -14.81 2.02
N LEU A 19 -14.39 -14.62 0.87
CA LEU A 19 -12.97 -14.97 0.70
C LEU A 19 -12.07 -14.19 1.65
N LEU A 20 -12.28 -12.87 1.81
CA LEU A 20 -11.51 -12.07 2.76
C LEU A 20 -11.74 -12.52 4.21
N ILE A 21 -12.97 -12.84 4.58
CA ILE A 21 -13.28 -13.38 5.92
C ILE A 21 -12.58 -14.72 6.13
N LEU A 22 -12.63 -15.63 5.15
CA LEU A 22 -11.94 -16.92 5.22
C LEU A 22 -10.43 -16.73 5.38
N ALA A 23 -9.82 -15.80 4.65
CA ALA A 23 -8.41 -15.47 4.81
C ALA A 23 -8.07 -15.05 6.25
N THR A 24 -8.92 -14.25 6.90
CA THR A 24 -8.73 -13.86 8.32
C THR A 24 -8.97 -15.02 9.29
N GLN A 25 -9.96 -15.88 9.04
CA GLN A 25 -10.26 -17.03 9.90
C GLN A 25 -9.16 -18.08 9.86
N THR A 26 -8.51 -18.25 8.71
CA THR A 26 -7.39 -19.17 8.55
C THR A 26 -6.05 -18.45 8.66
N TRP A 27 -5.97 -17.30 9.36
CA TRP A 27 -4.75 -16.50 9.45
C TRP A 27 -3.54 -17.33 9.86
N GLU A 28 -3.64 -18.16 10.89
CA GLU A 28 -2.51 -18.99 11.35
C GLU A 28 -2.00 -19.99 10.29
N ASN A 29 -2.85 -20.39 9.34
CA ASN A 29 -2.44 -21.18 8.19
C ASN A 29 -2.15 -20.24 7.00
N THR A 30 -0.90 -19.81 6.87
CA THR A 30 -0.48 -18.87 5.82
C THR A 30 -0.81 -19.38 4.41
N SER A 31 -0.59 -20.66 4.12
CA SER A 31 -0.88 -21.22 2.79
C SER A 31 -2.38 -21.15 2.47
N GLN A 32 -3.22 -21.55 3.41
CA GLN A 32 -4.68 -21.53 3.23
C GLN A 32 -5.24 -20.10 3.13
N SER A 33 -4.78 -19.19 3.99
CA SER A 33 -5.23 -17.80 3.98
C SER A 33 -4.78 -17.06 2.72
N GLU A 34 -3.55 -17.31 2.25
CA GLU A 34 -3.05 -16.74 1.00
C GLU A 34 -3.85 -17.21 -0.22
N GLN A 35 -4.25 -18.49 -0.26
CA GLN A 35 -5.13 -19.00 -1.33
C GLN A 35 -6.44 -18.20 -1.43
N TYR A 36 -7.06 -17.84 -0.31
CA TYR A 36 -8.29 -17.05 -0.32
C TYR A 36 -8.06 -15.61 -0.79
N ILE A 37 -6.90 -15.01 -0.48
CA ILE A 37 -6.51 -13.70 -1.00
C ILE A 37 -6.31 -13.75 -2.51
N HIS A 38 -5.62 -14.76 -3.04
CA HIS A 38 -5.46 -14.94 -4.49
C HIS A 38 -6.80 -15.16 -5.20
N GLN A 39 -7.72 -15.92 -4.59
CA GLN A 39 -9.08 -16.08 -5.14
C GLN A 39 -9.85 -14.75 -5.15
N ALA A 40 -9.71 -13.91 -4.12
CA ALA A 40 -10.32 -12.60 -4.09
C ALA A 40 -9.74 -11.68 -5.17
N LEU A 41 -8.42 -11.68 -5.34
CA LEU A 41 -7.72 -10.95 -6.41
C LEU A 41 -8.10 -11.44 -7.81
N ALA A 42 -8.31 -12.74 -8.00
CA ALA A 42 -8.76 -13.28 -9.29
C ALA A 42 -10.17 -12.81 -9.66
N LYS A 43 -11.05 -12.62 -8.67
CA LYS A 43 -12.45 -12.19 -8.87
C LYS A 43 -12.61 -10.68 -8.98
N ALA A 44 -11.85 -9.92 -8.22
CA ALA A 44 -12.03 -8.48 -8.06
C ALA A 44 -10.71 -7.72 -7.89
N GLY A 45 -9.63 -8.20 -8.52
CA GLY A 45 -8.30 -7.57 -8.47
C GLY A 45 -8.23 -6.18 -9.09
N GLU A 46 -9.26 -5.78 -9.85
CA GLU A 46 -9.43 -4.41 -10.33
C GLU A 46 -10.08 -3.49 -9.31
N ASN A 47 -10.57 -3.98 -8.17
CA ASN A 47 -11.14 -3.13 -7.14
C ASN A 47 -10.02 -2.68 -6.18
N THR A 48 -9.86 -1.36 -6.00
CA THR A 48 -8.79 -0.78 -5.18
C THR A 48 -8.85 -1.24 -3.73
N ASP A 49 -10.04 -1.44 -3.18
CA ASP A 49 -10.19 -1.92 -1.80
C ASP A 49 -9.73 -3.37 -1.63
N ILE A 50 -9.90 -4.20 -2.66
CA ILE A 50 -9.37 -5.58 -2.69
C ILE A 50 -7.84 -5.56 -2.76
N LEU A 51 -7.28 -4.70 -3.61
CA LEU A 51 -5.83 -4.52 -3.69
C LEU A 51 -5.26 -4.02 -2.35
N VAL A 52 -5.88 -3.03 -1.70
CA VAL A 52 -5.45 -2.55 -0.39
C VAL A 52 -5.54 -3.65 0.69
N SER A 53 -6.59 -4.47 0.64
CA SER A 53 -6.75 -5.62 1.55
C SER A 53 -5.65 -6.67 1.34
N ALA A 54 -5.35 -6.99 0.09
CA ALA A 54 -4.27 -7.92 -0.27
C ALA A 54 -2.89 -7.38 0.11
N TYR A 55 -2.63 -6.09 -0.12
CA TYR A 55 -1.39 -5.42 0.31
C TYR A 55 -1.18 -5.61 1.82
N ARG A 56 -2.19 -5.30 2.63
CA ARG A 56 -2.12 -5.45 4.09
C ARG A 56 -1.85 -6.90 4.49
N PHE A 57 -2.57 -7.84 3.88
CA PHE A 57 -2.35 -9.26 4.12
C PHE A 57 -0.89 -9.65 3.86
N PHE A 58 -0.36 -9.37 2.67
CA PHE A 58 1.00 -9.73 2.29
C PHE A 58 2.04 -9.03 3.17
N TYR A 59 1.84 -7.76 3.49
CA TYR A 59 2.72 -7.00 4.38
C TYR A 59 2.81 -7.65 5.77
N TYR A 60 1.67 -7.93 6.41
CA TYR A 60 1.65 -8.54 7.74
C TYR A 60 2.10 -10.01 7.75
N LYS A 61 2.03 -10.69 6.60
CA LYS A 61 2.63 -12.01 6.40
C LYS A 61 4.13 -11.97 6.05
N ASN A 62 4.75 -10.79 6.04
CA ASN A 62 6.13 -10.57 5.61
C ASN A 62 6.42 -11.00 4.17
N ASN A 63 5.39 -11.18 3.33
CA ASN A 63 5.56 -11.43 1.91
C ASN A 63 5.72 -10.08 1.18
N TYR A 64 6.87 -9.44 1.43
CA TYR A 64 7.18 -8.12 0.90
C TYR A 64 7.18 -8.02 -0.63
N PRO A 65 7.63 -9.04 -1.41
CA PRO A 65 7.51 -8.99 -2.86
C PRO A 65 6.06 -8.86 -3.35
N LEU A 66 5.13 -9.65 -2.80
CA LEU A 66 3.71 -9.54 -3.17
C LEU A 66 3.05 -8.27 -2.63
N ALA A 67 3.48 -7.80 -1.44
CA ALA A 67 3.04 -6.52 -0.92
C ALA A 67 3.44 -5.38 -1.87
N LEU A 68 4.69 -5.34 -2.32
CA LEU A 68 5.19 -4.32 -3.26
C LEU A 68 4.41 -4.37 -4.58
N GLN A 69 4.26 -5.56 -5.17
CA GLN A 69 3.50 -5.73 -6.40
C GLN A 69 2.07 -5.20 -6.26
N THR A 70 1.43 -5.45 -5.12
CA THR A 70 0.05 -5.00 -4.88
C THR A 70 -0.02 -3.48 -4.67
N ALA A 71 0.93 -2.89 -3.95
CA ALA A 71 1.01 -1.43 -3.79
C ALA A 71 1.21 -0.72 -5.14
N VAL A 72 2.09 -1.26 -6.00
CA VAL A 72 2.32 -0.73 -7.36
C VAL A 72 1.04 -0.80 -8.20
N LYS A 73 0.28 -1.90 -8.14
CA LYS A 73 -1.02 -1.99 -8.83
C LYS A 73 -2.02 -0.92 -8.37
N VAL A 74 -2.05 -0.59 -7.08
CA VAL A 74 -2.88 0.52 -6.57
C VAL A 74 -2.42 1.84 -7.17
N LEU A 75 -1.11 2.11 -7.21
CA LEU A 75 -0.55 3.32 -7.80
C LEU A 75 -0.90 3.46 -9.28
N ASP A 76 -0.67 2.40 -10.06
CA ASP A 76 -0.94 2.39 -11.51
C ASP A 76 -2.42 2.63 -11.81
N LYS A 77 -3.31 2.03 -11.01
CA LYS A 77 -4.75 2.23 -11.16
C LYS A 77 -5.16 3.67 -10.90
N ILE A 78 -4.62 4.29 -9.84
CA ILE A 78 -4.93 5.68 -9.52
C ILE A 78 -4.34 6.61 -10.59
N LYS A 79 -3.10 6.36 -11.04
CA LYS A 79 -2.50 7.09 -12.16
C LYS A 79 -3.37 7.07 -13.40
N GLN A 80 -3.91 5.91 -13.75
CA GLN A 80 -4.80 5.76 -14.91
C GLN A 80 -6.11 6.55 -14.74
N VAL A 81 -6.78 6.44 -13.59
CA VAL A 81 -8.06 7.10 -13.35
C VAL A 81 -7.91 8.62 -13.27
N GLU A 82 -6.82 9.09 -12.68
CA GLU A 82 -6.52 10.52 -12.52
C GLU A 82 -5.78 11.14 -13.72
N ASN A 83 -5.41 10.30 -14.70
CA ASN A 83 -4.61 10.68 -15.87
C ASN A 83 -3.33 11.45 -15.47
N PHE A 84 -2.58 10.88 -14.52
CA PHE A 84 -1.36 11.49 -14.00
C PHE A 84 -0.21 11.46 -15.02
N PRO A 85 0.61 12.52 -15.08
CA PRO A 85 1.85 12.50 -15.83
C PRO A 85 2.87 11.57 -15.14
N ASP A 86 3.73 10.93 -15.93
CA ASP A 86 4.82 10.10 -15.42
C ASP A 86 5.97 10.93 -14.84
N ASP A 87 6.14 12.16 -15.33
CA ASP A 87 7.16 13.09 -14.87
C ASP A 87 6.80 13.65 -13.49
N TRP A 88 7.75 13.55 -12.55
CA TRP A 88 7.52 13.95 -11.15
C TRP A 88 7.32 15.46 -11.02
N GLU A 89 8.06 16.27 -11.78
CA GLU A 89 7.95 17.73 -11.70
C GLU A 89 6.55 18.22 -12.11
N GLN A 90 5.90 17.50 -13.03
CA GLN A 90 4.51 17.74 -13.41
C GLN A 90 3.50 17.12 -12.43
N LEU A 91 3.79 15.95 -11.88
CA LEU A 91 2.88 15.24 -10.97
C LEU A 91 2.79 15.92 -9.59
N GLN A 92 3.92 16.34 -9.04
CA GLN A 92 4.03 16.92 -7.70
C GLN A 92 3.01 18.04 -7.42
N PRO A 93 2.89 19.10 -8.24
CA PRO A 93 1.95 20.18 -7.96
C PRO A 93 0.49 19.71 -7.95
N ILE A 94 0.13 18.71 -8.77
CA ILE A 94 -1.20 18.11 -8.79
C ILE A 94 -1.50 17.42 -7.46
N LEU A 95 -0.55 16.61 -6.98
CA LEU A 95 -0.68 15.90 -5.70
C LEU A 95 -0.77 16.87 -4.52
N MET A 96 0.02 17.95 -4.53
CA MET A 96 -0.04 18.99 -3.49
C MET A 96 -1.37 19.74 -3.49
N GLN A 97 -1.86 20.14 -4.67
CA GLN A 97 -3.10 20.90 -4.79
C GLN A 97 -4.32 20.06 -4.37
N ARG A 98 -4.32 18.77 -4.68
CA ARG A 98 -5.46 17.87 -4.50
C ARG A 98 -5.29 16.91 -3.31
N GLN A 99 -4.30 17.15 -2.44
CA GLN A 99 -3.88 16.23 -1.38
C GLN A 99 -5.03 15.69 -0.53
N GLU A 100 -6.03 16.52 -0.20
CA GLU A 100 -7.16 16.13 0.64
C GLU A 100 -8.22 15.26 -0.04
N GLN A 101 -8.15 15.12 -1.38
CA GLN A 101 -9.10 14.28 -2.10
C GLN A 101 -8.83 12.80 -1.78
N PRO A 102 -9.85 11.98 -1.49
CA PRO A 102 -9.66 10.60 -1.02
C PRO A 102 -8.75 9.75 -1.93
N GLN A 103 -8.87 9.91 -3.24
CA GLN A 103 -8.09 9.16 -4.21
C GLN A 103 -6.61 9.57 -4.22
N ILE A 104 -6.32 10.84 -3.99
CA ILE A 104 -4.95 11.38 -3.89
C ILE A 104 -4.33 10.97 -2.56
N ARG A 105 -5.08 11.03 -1.45
CA ARG A 105 -4.65 10.46 -0.18
C ARG A 105 -4.31 8.98 -0.31
N LEU A 106 -5.12 8.22 -1.05
CA LEU A 106 -4.86 6.80 -1.29
C LEU A 106 -3.59 6.58 -2.12
N TYR A 107 -3.35 7.39 -3.15
CA TYR A 107 -2.12 7.36 -3.93
C TYR A 107 -0.88 7.62 -3.05
N LEU A 108 -0.92 8.68 -2.23
CA LEU A 108 0.19 9.05 -1.34
C LEU A 108 0.44 7.97 -0.28
N ASN A 109 -0.62 7.38 0.29
CA ASN A 109 -0.50 6.23 1.19
C ASN A 109 0.15 5.03 0.49
N ALA A 110 -0.30 4.67 -0.72
CA ALA A 110 0.26 3.56 -1.48
C ALA A 110 1.73 3.82 -1.89
N TYR A 111 2.07 5.08 -2.18
CA TYR A 111 3.42 5.46 -2.58
C TYR A 111 4.37 5.37 -1.39
N ALA A 112 4.00 5.94 -0.24
CA ALA A 112 4.73 5.76 1.01
C ALA A 112 4.84 4.27 1.39
N ALA A 113 3.74 3.51 1.28
CA ALA A 113 3.74 2.08 1.53
C ALA A 113 4.74 1.32 0.64
N SER A 114 4.87 1.66 -0.65
CA SER A 114 5.88 1.04 -1.52
C SER A 114 7.31 1.33 -1.08
N GLY A 115 7.62 2.57 -0.65
CA GLY A 115 8.95 2.89 -0.13
C GLY A 115 9.26 2.16 1.18
N LEU A 116 8.27 1.98 2.06
CA LEU A 116 8.43 1.17 3.27
C LEU A 116 8.73 -0.29 2.93
N VAL A 117 8.02 -0.86 1.95
CA VAL A 117 8.25 -2.24 1.52
C VAL A 117 9.61 -2.40 0.84
N LEU A 118 10.04 -1.43 0.02
CA LEU A 118 11.37 -1.41 -0.57
C LEU A 118 12.45 -1.38 0.51
N ALA A 119 12.29 -0.57 1.56
CA ALA A 119 13.21 -0.57 2.70
C ALA A 119 13.27 -1.94 3.39
N LYS A 120 12.13 -2.63 3.55
CA LYS A 120 12.08 -4.00 4.11
C LYS A 120 12.75 -5.04 3.21
N LEU A 121 12.78 -4.82 1.90
CA LEU A 121 13.47 -5.65 0.93
C LEU A 121 14.97 -5.34 0.82
N GLY A 122 15.47 -4.29 1.50
CA GLY A 122 16.86 -3.86 1.41
C GLY A 122 17.15 -2.89 0.26
N GLU A 123 16.13 -2.46 -0.49
CA GLU A 123 16.24 -1.49 -1.57
C GLU A 123 16.25 -0.05 -1.03
N ILE A 124 17.27 0.25 -0.22
CA ILE A 124 17.31 1.44 0.63
C ILE A 124 17.29 2.75 -0.19
N GLU A 125 18.03 2.81 -1.29
CA GLU A 125 18.12 4.05 -2.08
C GLU A 125 16.79 4.36 -2.79
N GLN A 126 16.12 3.34 -3.34
CA GLN A 126 14.77 3.51 -3.91
C GLN A 126 13.75 3.91 -2.85
N ALA A 127 13.83 3.30 -1.66
CA ALA A 127 12.99 3.69 -0.53
C ALA A 127 13.19 5.16 -0.14
N LYS A 128 14.44 5.61 -0.01
CA LYS A 128 14.78 7.01 0.29
C LYS A 128 14.24 7.97 -0.78
N GLU A 129 14.35 7.63 -2.06
CA GLU A 129 13.84 8.46 -3.14
C GLU A 129 12.32 8.68 -3.00
N ILE A 130 11.57 7.59 -2.80
CA ILE A 130 10.12 7.64 -2.60
C ILE A 130 9.76 8.45 -1.35
N MET A 131 10.44 8.20 -0.24
CA MET A 131 10.16 8.90 1.02
C MET A 131 10.44 10.40 0.92
N ASN A 132 11.52 10.79 0.22
CA ASN A 132 11.79 12.20 -0.07
C ASN A 132 10.68 12.83 -0.89
N LYS A 133 10.21 12.16 -1.95
CA LYS A 133 9.12 12.64 -2.81
C LYS A 133 7.81 12.83 -2.03
N VAL A 134 7.43 11.86 -1.20
CA VAL A 134 6.23 11.98 -0.35
C VAL A 134 6.40 13.09 0.70
N LYS A 135 7.57 13.20 1.34
CA LYS A 135 7.87 14.26 2.33
C LYS A 135 7.74 15.67 1.76
N GLN A 136 8.04 15.87 0.47
CA GLN A 136 7.84 17.18 -0.19
C GLN A 136 6.37 17.59 -0.30
N ILE A 137 5.45 16.63 -0.27
CA ILE A 137 3.99 16.86 -0.33
C ILE A 137 3.43 16.92 1.10
N ASP A 138 3.86 16.00 1.95
CA ASP A 138 3.28 15.72 3.26
C ASP A 138 3.86 16.57 4.39
N LYS A 139 3.42 17.83 4.47
CA LYS A 139 3.89 18.78 5.49
C LYS A 139 3.60 18.36 6.94
N HIS A 140 2.58 17.54 7.16
CA HIS A 140 2.15 17.10 8.49
C HIS A 140 2.59 15.68 8.83
N ASN A 141 3.30 15.02 7.91
CA ASN A 141 3.75 13.64 8.05
C ASN A 141 2.59 12.64 8.25
N ASP A 142 1.45 12.90 7.61
CA ASP A 142 0.24 12.08 7.59
C ASP A 142 0.49 10.67 7.02
N PHE A 143 1.49 10.52 6.15
CA PHE A 143 1.84 9.26 5.48
C PHE A 143 3.12 8.62 6.06
N GLY A 144 3.70 9.20 7.10
CA GLY A 144 4.86 8.66 7.82
C GLY A 144 6.19 8.68 7.07
N ALA A 145 6.26 9.33 5.90
CA ALA A 145 7.43 9.31 5.04
C ALA A 145 8.65 10.01 5.65
N GLY A 146 8.44 11.11 6.38
CA GLY A 146 9.50 11.81 7.09
C GLY A 146 10.17 10.95 8.15
N ILE A 147 9.36 10.25 8.97
CA ILE A 147 9.86 9.36 10.01
C ILE A 147 10.71 8.24 9.42
N LEU A 148 10.21 7.58 8.37
CA LEU A 148 10.96 6.50 7.75
C LEU A 148 12.25 7.00 7.09
N LEU A 149 12.20 8.14 6.39
CA LEU A 149 13.41 8.73 5.82
C LEU A 149 14.47 8.98 6.89
N ASP A 150 14.07 9.58 8.02
CA ASP A 150 14.98 9.86 9.13
C ASP A 150 15.60 8.57 9.69
N ILE A 151 14.86 7.45 9.75
CA ILE A 151 15.39 6.14 10.14
C ILE A 151 16.42 5.64 9.11
N LEU A 152 16.12 5.77 7.81
CA LEU A 152 16.97 5.28 6.71
C LEU A 152 18.24 6.11 6.50
N THR A 153 18.27 7.36 6.98
CA THR A 153 19.43 8.27 6.83
C THR A 153 20.21 8.48 8.11
N ARG A 154 19.79 7.86 9.22
CA ARG A 154 20.61 7.87 10.44
C ARG A 154 21.97 7.23 10.11
N PRO A 155 23.09 7.89 10.46
CA PRO A 155 24.38 7.22 10.46
C PRO A 155 24.23 5.94 11.28
N ALA A 156 24.86 4.85 10.84
CA ALA A 156 25.12 3.77 11.78
C ALA A 156 25.92 4.43 12.91
N ASP A 157 25.35 4.46 14.12
CA ASP A 157 26.15 4.84 15.28
C ASP A 157 27.39 3.95 15.21
N ASN A 158 28.57 4.57 15.17
CA ASN A 158 29.78 3.83 15.45
C ASN A 158 29.56 3.28 16.85
N ASP A 159 29.21 2.00 16.94
CA ASP A 159 29.21 1.25 18.19
C ASP A 159 30.64 1.38 18.75
N HIS A 160 30.83 2.40 19.56
CA HIS A 160 32.00 2.59 20.39
C HIS A 160 31.89 1.59 21.54
N GLU A 161 32.41 0.39 21.34
CA GLU A 161 33.09 -0.40 22.38
C GLU A 161 34.33 -1.10 21.79
#